data_AF-A0A970MYM9-F1
#
_entry.id   AF-A0A970MYM9-F1
#
_cell.length_a   1.000
_cell.length_b   1.000
_cell.length_c   1.000
_cell.angle_alpha   90.00
_cell.angle_beta   90.00
_cell.angle_gamma   90.00
#
_symmetry.space_group_name_H-M   'P 1'
#
loop_
_entity.id
_entity.type
_entity.pdbx_description
1 polymer ?
#
loop_
_entity_poly.entity_id
_entity_poly.type
_entity_poly.pdbx_seq_one_letter_code
_entity_poly.pdbx_strand_id
1 'polypeptide(L)'
;MNVPFENLTDFLSWLSGPTAGGLIIISWFISWALDKYDFWKDLSRNTKLTIMWFVAVALGVGGHLLMQSPNIVEIIDPYFKIILGVTVAWLSTQVAYEINPARKDKTEEIDG
;
A
#
# COMPACT_ATOMS: atom_id res chain seq x y z
N MET A 1 -2.99 -9.57 17.05
CA MET A 1 -3.84 -9.16 15.91
C MET A 1 -4.03 -10.39 15.04
N ASN A 2 -5.25 -10.94 14.95
CA ASN A 2 -5.55 -11.95 13.95
C ASN A 2 -5.63 -11.24 12.60
N VAL A 3 -4.60 -11.39 11.78
CA VAL A 3 -4.69 -10.99 10.37
C VAL A 3 -5.67 -11.93 9.68
N PRO A 4 -6.64 -11.43 8.88
CA PRO A 4 -7.69 -12.26 8.29
C PRO A 4 -7.20 -13.20 7.17
N PHE A 5 -5.88 -13.37 7.04
CA PHE A 5 -5.22 -14.15 5.99
C PHE A 5 -4.32 -15.18 6.66
N GLU A 6 -4.55 -16.46 6.40
CA GLU A 6 -3.75 -17.53 7.03
C GLU A 6 -2.40 -17.71 6.32
N ASN A 7 -2.36 -17.43 5.01
CA ASN A 7 -1.21 -17.59 4.11
C ASN A 7 -1.22 -16.54 2.97
N LEU A 8 -0.13 -16.45 2.20
CA LEU A 8 0.04 -15.51 1.08
C LEU A 8 -1.02 -15.73 -0.01
N THR A 9 -1.45 -16.97 -0.24
CA THR A 9 -2.44 -17.29 -1.26
C THR A 9 -3.82 -16.72 -0.93
N ASP A 10 -4.24 -16.73 0.34
CA ASP A 10 -5.48 -16.10 0.80
C ASP A 10 -5.42 -14.59 0.61
N PHE A 11 -4.28 -13.97 0.93
CA PHE A 11 -4.07 -12.54 0.72
C PHE A 11 -4.10 -12.17 -0.76
N LEU A 12 -3.41 -12.93 -1.61
CA LEU A 12 -3.41 -12.70 -3.06
C LEU A 12 -4.82 -12.91 -3.64
N SER A 13 -5.57 -13.89 -3.15
CA SER A 13 -6.96 -14.14 -3.57
C SER A 13 -7.90 -13.03 -3.12
N TRP A 14 -7.68 -12.43 -1.95
CA TRP A 14 -8.39 -11.22 -1.53
C TRP A 14 -7.99 -10.00 -2.36
N LEU A 15 -6.72 -9.91 -2.76
CA LEU A 15 -6.19 -8.82 -3.56
C LEU A 15 -6.77 -8.85 -4.98
N SER A 16 -6.67 -9.99 -5.66
CA SER A 16 -7.11 -10.17 -7.06
C SER A 16 -8.54 -10.72 -7.18
N GLY A 17 -9.26 -10.85 -6.06
CA GLY A 17 -10.57 -11.48 -6.01
C GLY A 17 -11.68 -10.66 -6.66
N PRO A 18 -12.87 -11.28 -6.89
CA PRO A 18 -13.99 -10.66 -7.59
C PRO A 18 -14.51 -9.37 -6.94
N THR A 19 -14.29 -9.22 -5.63
CA THR A 19 -14.72 -8.06 -4.87
C THR A 19 -13.83 -6.83 -5.05
N ALA A 20 -12.65 -6.94 -5.69
CA ALA A 20 -11.70 -5.85 -5.99
C ALA A 20 -11.31 -4.95 -4.78
N GLY A 21 -11.74 -5.27 -3.56
CA GLY A 21 -11.61 -4.40 -2.40
C GLY A 21 -10.17 -4.19 -1.99
N GLY A 22 -9.33 -5.23 -2.10
CA GLY A 22 -7.91 -5.12 -1.78
C GLY A 22 -7.14 -4.23 -2.73
N LEU A 23 -7.40 -4.35 -4.04
CA LEU A 23 -6.78 -3.47 -5.04
C LEU A 23 -7.20 -2.01 -4.86
N ILE A 24 -8.46 -1.74 -4.49
CA ILE A 24 -8.93 -0.38 -4.22
C ILE A 24 -8.20 0.20 -3.01
N ILE A 25 -8.09 -0.56 -1.92
CA ILE A 25 -7.39 -0.11 -0.70
C ILE A 25 -5.91 0.14 -0.99
N ILE A 26 -5.23 -0.77 -1.68
CA ILE A 26 -3.81 -0.59 -2.05
C ILE A 26 -3.65 0.60 -3.01
N SER A 27 -4.54 0.77 -3.98
CA SER A 27 -4.46 1.89 -4.93
C SER A 27 -4.68 3.23 -4.23
N TRP A 28 -5.69 3.32 -3.37
CA TRP A 28 -5.91 4.50 -2.54
C TRP A 28 -4.69 4.80 -1.67
N PHE A 29 -4.12 3.76 -1.08
CA PHE A 29 -2.94 3.86 -0.22
C PHE A 29 -1.69 4.34 -0.99
N ILE A 30 -1.41 3.78 -2.16
CA ILE A 30 -0.31 4.21 -3.03
C ILE A 30 -0.49 5.68 -3.44
N SER A 31 -1.72 6.09 -3.77
CA SER A 31 -2.01 7.49 -4.08
C SER A 31 -1.69 8.41 -2.90
N TRP A 32 -2.09 8.04 -1.68
CA TRP A 32 -1.79 8.81 -0.47
C TRP A 32 -0.29 8.86 -0.14
N ALA A 33 0.43 7.74 -0.29
CA ALA A 33 1.86 7.68 -0.03
C ALA A 33 2.65 8.52 -1.05
N LEU A 34 2.22 8.51 -2.31
CA LEU A 34 2.84 9.30 -3.37
C LEU A 34 2.61 10.80 -3.20
N ASP A 35 1.47 11.24 -2.65
CA ASP A 35 1.19 12.65 -2.34
C ASP A 35 2.17 13.28 -1.33
N LYS A 36 2.96 12.48 -0.59
CA LYS A 36 4.03 12.98 0.28
C LYS A 36 5.27 13.45 -0.48
N TYR A 37 5.42 13.08 -1.75
CA TYR A 37 6.57 13.45 -2.56
C TYR A 37 6.23 14.63 -3.46
N ASP A 38 7.08 15.66 -3.47
CA ASP A 38 6.81 16.90 -4.23
C ASP A 38 6.73 16.65 -5.74
N PHE A 39 7.53 15.71 -6.27
CA PHE A 39 7.43 15.32 -7.69
C PHE A 39 6.03 14.82 -8.06
N TRP A 40 5.32 14.16 -7.14
CA TRP A 40 3.99 13.63 -7.41
C TRP A 40 2.94 14.72 -7.38
N LYS A 41 3.12 15.76 -6.55
CA LYS A 41 2.20 16.91 -6.50
C LYS A 41 2.20 17.69 -7.81
N ASP A 42 3.37 17.81 -8.45
CA ASP A 42 3.56 18.55 -9.70
C ASP A 42 3.02 17.81 -10.94
N LEU A 43 2.66 16.53 -10.82
CA LEU A 43 2.12 15.76 -11.93
C LEU A 43 0.66 16.15 -12.24
N SER A 44 0.35 16.24 -13.53
CA SER A 44 -1.02 16.43 -13.99
C SER A 44 -1.93 15.27 -13.54
N ARG A 45 -3.21 15.56 -13.29
CA ARG A 45 -4.20 14.55 -12.89
C ARG A 45 -4.24 13.34 -13.84
N ASN A 46 -4.11 13.60 -15.15
CA ASN A 46 -4.10 12.55 -16.16
C ASN A 46 -2.86 11.66 -16.03
N THR A 47 -1.68 12.25 -15.80
CA THR A 47 -0.44 11.50 -15.58
C THR A 47 -0.50 10.63 -14.34
N LYS A 48 -1.04 11.16 -13.22
CA LYS A 48 -1.24 10.40 -11.99
C LYS A 48 -2.15 9.18 -12.23
N LEU A 49 -3.27 9.38 -12.92
CA LEU A 49 -4.20 8.30 -13.27
C LEU A 49 -3.53 7.24 -14.15
N THR A 50 -2.75 7.63 -15.15
CA THR A 50 -2.02 6.68 -16.00
C THR A 50 -1.02 5.86 -15.19
N ILE A 51 -0.23 6.50 -14.31
CA ILE A 51 0.73 5.78 -13.46
C ILE A 51 0.01 4.81 -12.53
N MET A 52 -1.08 5.25 -11.89
CA MET A 52 -1.91 4.39 -11.04
C MET A 52 -2.46 3.18 -11.81
N TRP A 53 -2.89 3.38 -13.06
CA TRP A 53 -3.38 2.31 -13.91
C TRP A 53 -2.27 1.31 -14.25
N PHE A 54 -1.08 1.78 -14.61
CA PHE A 54 0.10 0.93 -14.84
C PHE A 54 0.50 0.14 -13.60
N VAL A 55 0.49 0.77 -12.42
CA VAL A 55 0.79 0.11 -11.15
C VAL A 55 -0.26 -0.96 -10.85
N ALA A 56 -1.55 -0.67 -11.03
CA ALA A 56 -2.62 -1.65 -10.80
C ALA A 56 -2.49 -2.86 -11.72
N VAL A 57 -2.19 -2.65 -13.02
CA VAL A 57 -1.94 -3.74 -13.97
C VAL A 57 -0.69 -4.53 -13.59
N ALA A 58 0.40 -3.86 -13.24
CA ALA A 58 1.64 -4.53 -12.83
C ALA A 58 1.44 -5.38 -11.58
N LEU A 59 0.69 -4.88 -10.59
CA LEU A 59 0.33 -5.65 -9.39
C LEU A 59 -0.57 -6.84 -9.72
N GLY A 60 -1.57 -6.66 -10.59
CA GLY A 60 -2.45 -7.74 -11.03
C GLY A 60 -1.70 -8.85 -11.77
N VAL A 61 -0.86 -8.49 -12.74
CA VAL A 61 -0.02 -9.43 -13.50
C VAL A 61 1.02 -10.08 -12.59
N GLY A 62 1.69 -9.30 -11.74
CA GLY A 62 2.67 -9.81 -10.78
C GLY A 62 2.06 -10.79 -9.79
N GLY A 63 0.89 -10.48 -9.24
CA GLY A 63 0.13 -11.38 -8.37
C GLY A 63 -0.27 -12.67 -9.08
N HIS A 64 -0.74 -12.57 -10.33
CA HIS A 64 -1.08 -13.75 -11.13
C HIS A 64 0.14 -14.64 -11.43
N LEU A 65 1.28 -14.05 -11.81
CA LEU A 65 2.52 -14.80 -12.05
C LEU A 65 3.08 -15.44 -10.78
N LEU A 66 2.96 -14.77 -9.63
CA LEU A 66 3.31 -15.32 -8.32
C LEU A 66 2.45 -16.55 -7.98
N MET A 67 1.14 -16.49 -8.24
CA MET A 67 0.25 -17.64 -8.04
C MET A 67 0.62 -18.85 -8.90
N GLN A 68 1.18 -18.63 -10.10
CA GLN A 68 1.64 -19.71 -10.99
C GLN A 68 2.99 -20.33 -10.56
N SER A 69 3.70 -19.72 -9.61
CA SER A 69 5.03 -20.13 -9.17
C SER A 69 5.03 -20.55 -7.69
N PRO A 70 4.54 -21.76 -7.36
CA PRO A 70 4.36 -22.20 -5.97
C PRO A 70 5.67 -22.18 -5.17
N ASN A 71 6.81 -22.44 -5.81
CA ASN A 71 8.13 -22.41 -5.17
C ASN A 71 8.49 -21.00 -4.64
N ILE A 72 8.10 -19.93 -5.35
CA ILE A 72 8.34 -18.56 -4.90
C ILE A 72 7.40 -18.22 -3.72
N VAL A 73 6.15 -18.67 -3.80
CA VAL A 73 5.16 -18.47 -2.73
C VAL A 73 5.64 -19.13 -1.44
N GLU A 74 6.10 -20.38 -1.48
CA GLU A 74 6.62 -21.10 -0.30
C GLU A 74 7.83 -20.41 0.35
N ILE A 75 8.72 -19.81 -0.45
CA ILE A 75 9.88 -19.06 0.07
C ILE A 75 9.43 -17.77 0.78
N ILE A 76 8.39 -17.10 0.28
CA ILE A 76 7.94 -15.80 0.78
C ILE A 76 6.95 -15.95 1.96
N ASP A 77 6.12 -16.99 1.97
CA ASP A 77 5.08 -17.23 2.97
C ASP A 77 5.54 -17.10 4.43
N PRO A 78 6.69 -17.64 4.88
CA PRO A 78 7.14 -17.45 6.26
C PRO A 78 7.46 -15.99 6.62
N TYR A 79 7.86 -15.18 5.63
CA TYR A 79 8.14 -13.76 5.83
C TYR A 79 6.92 -12.89 5.62
N PHE A 80 5.88 -13.38 4.95
CA PHE A 80 4.70 -12.60 4.58
C PHE A 80 4.05 -11.91 5.78
N LYS A 81 3.83 -12.65 6.89
CA LYS A 81 3.23 -12.09 8.11
C LYS A 81 4.12 -11.02 8.76
N ILE A 82 5.43 -11.20 8.71
CA ILE A 82 6.40 -10.23 9.24
C ILE A 82 6.38 -8.97 8.38
N ILE A 83 6.47 -9.12 7.06
CA ILE A 83 6.45 -8.01 6.10
C ILE A 83 5.14 -7.23 6.25
N LEU A 84 4.00 -7.93 6.22
CA LEU A 84 2.69 -7.30 6.38
C LEU A 84 2.55 -6.60 7.73
N GLY A 85 3.03 -7.22 8.82
CA GLY A 85 3.03 -6.60 10.15
C GLY A 85 3.89 -5.34 10.22
N VAL A 86 5.11 -5.37 9.68
CA VAL A 86 6.02 -4.21 9.60
C VAL A 86 5.41 -3.11 8.74
N THR A 87 4.83 -3.45 7.59
CA THR A 87 4.12 -2.50 6.74
C THR A 87 2.97 -1.86 7.52
N VAL A 88 2.06 -2.63 8.11
CA VAL A 88 0.93 -2.08 8.88
C VAL A 88 1.38 -1.22 10.05
N ALA A 89 2.44 -1.60 10.77
CA ALA A 89 2.98 -0.81 11.88
C ALA A 89 3.60 0.51 11.39
N TRP A 90 4.37 0.47 10.30
CA TRP A 90 4.90 1.66 9.65
C TRP A 90 3.78 2.59 9.16
N LEU A 91 2.74 2.03 8.54
CA LEU A 91 1.56 2.78 8.09
C LEU A 91 0.82 3.43 9.24
N SER A 92 0.59 2.69 10.31
CA SER A 92 -0.06 3.22 11.52
C SER A 92 0.73 4.40 12.09
N THR A 93 2.07 4.35 12.02
CA THR A 93 2.94 5.45 12.44
C THR A 93 2.78 6.68 11.55
N GLN A 94 2.73 6.51 10.23
CA GLN A 94 2.54 7.63 9.29
C GLN A 94 1.17 8.30 9.44
N VAL A 95 0.11 7.51 9.61
CA VAL A 95 -1.24 8.03 9.85
C VAL A 95 -1.32 8.74 11.20
N ALA A 96 -0.77 8.15 12.27
CA ALA A 96 -0.72 8.78 13.58
C ALA A 96 0.07 10.09 13.56
N TYR A 97 1.16 10.16 12.79
CA TYR A 97 1.95 11.36 12.61
C TYR A 97 1.17 12.49 11.93
N GLU A 98 0.35 12.18 10.93
CA GLU A 98 -0.44 13.17 10.18
C GLU A 98 -1.67 13.69 10.95
N ILE A 99 -2.28 12.84 11.77
CA ILE A 99 -3.48 13.20 12.55
C ILE A 99 -3.11 13.95 13.84
N ASN A 100 -1.88 13.81 14.35
CA ASN A 100 -1.47 14.44 15.61
C ASN A 100 -1.54 15.97 15.55
N PRO A 101 -2.52 16.62 16.21
CA PRO A 101 -2.73 18.06 16.11
C PRO A 101 -1.62 18.85 16.81
N ALA A 102 -0.97 18.27 17.84
CA ALA A 102 0.03 18.95 18.67
C ALA A 102 1.33 19.34 17.93
N ARG A 103 1.50 18.93 16.68
CA ARG A 103 2.64 19.30 15.82
C ARG A 103 2.29 20.38 14.79
N LYS A 104 1.02 20.58 14.43
CA LYS A 104 0.60 21.60 13.47
C LYS A 104 0.81 23.00 14.06
N ASP A 105 0.47 23.18 15.34
CA ASP A 105 0.61 24.45 16.05
C ASP A 105 2.07 24.92 16.22
N LYS A 106 3.03 23.99 16.28
CA LYS A 106 4.47 24.34 16.44
C LYS A 106 5.17 24.74 15.15
N THR A 107 4.57 24.46 14.00
CA THR A 107 5.18 24.82 12.70
C THR A 107 4.84 26.28 12.36
N GLU A 108 3.65 26.76 12.75
CA GLU A 108 3.24 28.15 12.60
C GLU A 108 3.98 29.13 13.54
N GLU A 109 4.51 28.65 14.67
CA GLU A 109 5.27 29.47 15.63
C GLU A 109 6.75 29.67 15.23
N ILE A 110 7.28 28.85 14.32
CA ILE A 110 8.68 28.93 13.86
C ILE A 110 8.81 29.77 12.58
N ASP A 111 7.74 29.87 11.80
CA ASP A 111 7.70 30.59 10.52
C ASP A 111 7.07 32.00 10.60
N GLY A 112 6.73 32.49 11.81
CA GLY A 112 6.18 33.83 12.08
C GLY A 112 7.12 34.71 12.89
#